data_AF-A0A8C5GQY0-F1
#
_entry.id   AF-A0A8C5GQY0-F1
#
_cell.length_a   1.000
_cell.length_b   1.000
_cell.length_c   1.000
_cell.angle_alpha   90.00
_cell.angle_beta   90.00
_cell.angle_gamma   90.00
#
_symmetry.space_group_name_H-M   'P 1'
#
loop_
_entity.id
_entity.type
_entity.pdbx_description
1 polymer ?
#
loop_
_entity_poly.entity_id
_entity_poly.type
_entity_poly.pdbx_seq_one_letter_code
_entity_poly.pdbx_strand_id
1 'polypeptide(L)'
;EDKVTQPPGDVILTQGQTATLNCTFSTTSSDPNLFWYKQEVNSYPKFILRRSRYSADNSPEFVKDRFDAELKDSSVPLMIQDLHVCDSAVYYCALRPTSEFPTV
;
A
#
# COMPACT_ATOMS: atom_id res chain seq x y z
N GLU A 1 -20.76 -4.45 2.16
CA GLU A 1 -19.72 -5.45 1.88
C GLU A 1 -18.40 -4.72 1.70
N ASP A 2 -17.29 -5.33 2.12
CA ASP A 2 -15.96 -4.73 2.01
C ASP A 2 -15.49 -4.79 0.54
N LYS A 3 -15.03 -3.66 0.00
CA LYS A 3 -14.54 -3.56 -1.38
C LYS A 3 -13.33 -2.64 -1.45
N VAL A 4 -12.35 -3.02 -2.26
CA VAL A 4 -11.20 -2.17 -2.64
C VAL A 4 -11.24 -1.95 -4.15
N THR A 5 -10.90 -0.75 -4.60
CA THR A 5 -10.78 -0.39 -6.01
C THR A 5 -9.47 0.37 -6.25
N GLN A 6 -8.66 -0.13 -7.18
CA GLN A 6 -7.46 0.54 -7.67
C GLN A 6 -7.68 0.93 -9.13
N PRO A 7 -7.24 2.12 -9.58
CA PRO A 7 -7.37 2.51 -10.98
C PRO A 7 -6.66 1.50 -11.89
N PRO A 8 -7.25 1.13 -13.04
CA PRO A 8 -6.56 0.33 -14.03
C PRO A 8 -5.46 1.17 -14.71
N GLY A 9 -4.29 0.58 -14.90
CA GLY A 9 -3.19 1.18 -15.68
C GLY A 9 -1.88 1.26 -14.93
N ASP A 10 -0.79 1.32 -15.71
CA ASP A 10 0.57 1.42 -15.19
C ASP A 10 0.91 2.89 -14.86
N VAL A 11 1.56 3.11 -13.72
CA VAL A 11 2.15 4.40 -13.37
C VAL A 11 3.63 4.36 -13.77
N ILE A 12 3.95 5.03 -14.88
CA ILE A 12 5.32 5.09 -15.43
C ILE A 12 5.92 6.45 -15.12
N LEU A 13 6.96 6.46 -14.29
CA LEU A 13 7.67 7.64 -13.84
C LEU A 13 9.18 7.40 -13.90
N THR A 14 9.96 8.48 -13.89
CA THR A 14 11.43 8.42 -13.89
C THR A 14 11.99 8.41 -12.47
N GLN A 15 13.24 7.95 -12.35
CA GLN A 15 13.97 7.93 -11.09
C GLN A 15 13.99 9.32 -10.42
N GLY A 16 13.90 9.35 -9.08
CA GLY A 16 13.89 10.57 -8.27
C GLY A 16 12.55 11.32 -8.23
N GLN A 17 11.57 10.92 -9.05
CA GLN A 17 10.21 11.46 -8.95
C GLN A 17 9.44 10.84 -7.77
N THR A 18 8.27 11.41 -7.48
CA THR A 18 7.32 10.87 -6.50
C THR A 18 6.16 10.19 -7.22
N ALA A 19 5.91 8.92 -6.91
CA ALA A 19 4.71 8.22 -7.35
C ALA A 19 3.57 8.38 -6.35
N THR A 20 2.35 8.45 -6.85
CA THR A 20 1.13 8.35 -6.03
C THR A 20 0.25 7.24 -6.61
N LEU A 21 0.07 6.17 -5.84
CA LEU A 21 -0.78 5.04 -6.19
C LEU A 21 -2.10 5.17 -5.46
N ASN A 22 -3.18 5.30 -6.22
CA ASN A 22 -4.51 5.52 -5.64
C ASN A 22 -5.16 4.19 -5.25
N CYS A 23 -5.81 4.21 -4.09
CA CYS A 23 -6.67 3.13 -3.63
C CYS A 23 -7.92 3.75 -2.98
N THR A 24 -9.09 3.31 -3.42
CA THR A 24 -10.37 3.63 -2.78
C THR A 24 -10.97 2.37 -2.19
N PHE A 25 -11.77 2.53 -1.13
CA PHE A 25 -12.39 1.41 -0.46
C PHE A 25 -13.80 1.74 0.04
N SER A 26 -14.60 0.70 0.22
CA SER A 26 -15.92 0.76 0.85
C SER A 26 -15.97 -0.33 1.91
N THR A 27 -16.38 0.02 3.13
CA THR A 27 -16.46 -0.89 4.26
C THR A 27 -17.52 -0.39 5.24
N THR A 28 -18.11 -1.31 6.00
CA THR A 28 -19.02 -0.97 7.10
C THR A 28 -18.28 -0.80 8.43
N SER A 29 -16.97 -1.06 8.49
CA SER A 29 -16.16 -0.86 9.69
C SER A 29 -15.99 0.63 9.99
N SER A 30 -16.16 1.02 11.24
CA SER A 30 -15.88 2.39 11.73
C SER A 30 -14.37 2.66 11.92
N ASP A 31 -13.55 1.60 11.89
CA ASP A 31 -12.09 1.67 11.96
C ASP A 31 -11.49 0.64 11.01
N PRO A 32 -11.43 0.95 9.70
CA PRO A 32 -10.87 0.04 8.72
C PRO A 32 -9.34 0.03 8.81
N ASN A 33 -8.76 -1.16 8.64
CA ASN A 33 -7.31 -1.32 8.48
C ASN A 33 -7.00 -1.40 7.00
N LEU A 34 -6.18 -0.47 6.52
CA LEU A 34 -5.77 -0.39 5.13
C LEU A 34 -4.30 -0.77 5.01
N PHE A 35 -4.04 -1.71 4.13
CA PHE A 35 -2.73 -2.30 3.94
C PHE A 35 -2.23 -1.99 2.52
N TRP A 36 -0.95 -1.70 2.40
CA TRP A 36 -0.25 -1.66 1.13
C TRP A 36 0.83 -2.74 1.08
N TYR A 37 0.90 -3.39 -0.08
CA TYR A 37 1.87 -4.45 -0.37
C TYR A 37 2.61 -4.15 -1.68
N LYS A 38 3.87 -4.56 -1.74
CA LYS A 38 4.69 -4.57 -2.96
C LYS A 38 4.93 -6.01 -3.39
N GLN A 39 4.61 -6.35 -4.63
CA GLN A 39 4.89 -7.67 -5.20
C GLN A 39 5.82 -7.54 -6.41
N GLU A 40 7.02 -8.07 -6.25
CA GLU A 40 7.98 -8.24 -7.34
C GLU A 40 7.58 -9.43 -8.22
N VAL A 41 8.06 -9.46 -9.46
CA VAL A 41 7.77 -10.54 -10.42
C VAL A 41 8.16 -11.89 -9.79
N ASN A 42 7.24 -12.85 -9.80
CA ASN A 42 7.39 -14.19 -9.22
C ASN A 42 7.69 -14.22 -7.71
N SER A 43 7.37 -13.15 -6.97
CA SER A 43 7.53 -13.08 -5.52
C SER A 43 6.17 -13.05 -4.80
N TYR A 44 6.17 -13.20 -3.48
CA TYR A 44 5.00 -12.99 -2.64
C TYR A 44 4.83 -11.50 -2.32
N PRO A 45 3.59 -11.04 -2.02
CA PRO A 45 3.37 -9.66 -1.59
C PRO A 45 4.12 -9.36 -0.29
N LYS A 46 5.02 -8.37 -0.32
CA LYS A 46 5.75 -7.87 0.85
C LYS A 46 4.96 -6.72 1.48
N PHE A 47 4.77 -6.78 2.80
CA PHE A 47 4.06 -5.74 3.55
C PHE A 47 4.86 -4.43 3.56
N ILE A 48 4.23 -3.34 3.11
CA ILE A 48 4.81 -1.98 3.14
C ILE A 48 4.38 -1.29 4.41
N LEU A 49 3.06 -1.09 4.58
CA LEU A 49 2.50 -0.29 5.65
C LEU A 49 1.04 -0.62 5.94
N ARG A 50 0.60 -0.27 7.15
CA ARG A 50 -0.79 -0.29 7.61
C ARG A 50 -1.20 1.10 8.07
N ARG A 51 -2.42 1.52 7.71
CA ARG A 51 -3.07 2.71 8.25
C ARG A 51 -4.44 2.35 8.82
N SER A 52 -4.75 2.89 9.98
CA SER A 52 -6.09 2.90 10.57
C SER A 52 -6.35 4.28 11.16
N ARG A 53 -7.54 4.50 11.73
CA ARG A 53 -7.86 5.78 12.36
C ARG A 53 -6.94 6.13 13.53
N TYR A 54 -6.39 5.11 14.19
CA TYR A 54 -5.64 5.25 15.44
C TYR A 54 -4.18 4.82 15.33
N SER A 55 -3.77 4.21 14.22
CA SER A 55 -2.41 3.67 14.08
C SER A 55 -1.85 3.83 12.67
N ALA A 56 -0.53 3.99 12.59
CA ALA A 56 0.22 4.06 11.35
C ALA A 56 1.51 3.27 11.53
N ASP A 57 1.61 2.15 10.84
CA ASP A 57 2.75 1.25 10.92
C ASP A 57 3.41 1.12 9.56
N ASN A 58 4.73 1.13 9.54
CA ASN A 58 5.55 0.85 8.37
C ASN A 58 6.41 -0.37 8.66
N SER A 59 6.62 -1.20 7.65
CA SER A 59 7.63 -2.26 7.70
C SER A 59 9.03 -1.64 7.84
N PRO A 60 9.97 -2.28 8.55
CA PRO A 60 11.35 -1.79 8.67
C PRO A 60 12.05 -1.59 7.32
N GLU A 61 11.67 -2.36 6.29
CA GLU A 61 12.22 -2.25 4.93
C GLU A 61 11.67 -1.03 4.17
N PHE A 62 10.48 -0.55 4.52
CA PHE A 62 9.75 0.49 3.82
C PHE A 62 9.55 1.71 4.72
N VAL A 63 10.64 2.46 4.92
CA VAL A 63 10.69 3.61 5.82
C VAL A 63 9.70 4.71 5.42
N LYS A 64 9.12 5.36 6.44
CA LYS A 64 8.06 6.37 6.27
C LYS A 64 8.45 7.54 5.37
N ASP A 65 9.70 7.99 5.44
CA ASP A 65 10.18 9.13 4.63
C ASP A 65 10.09 8.86 3.13
N ARG A 66 10.14 7.60 2.72
CA ARG A 66 10.00 7.21 1.30
C ARG A 66 8.63 6.63 0.98
N PHE A 67 8.06 5.82 1.87
CA PHE A 67 6.78 5.16 1.68
C PHE A 67 5.79 5.64 2.73
N ASP A 68 4.84 6.49 2.31
CA ASP A 68 3.81 6.99 3.21
C ASP A 68 2.42 6.88 2.60
N ALA A 69 1.41 6.76 3.45
CA ALA A 69 0.03 6.75 3.04
C ALA A 69 -0.81 7.49 4.07
N GLU A 70 -1.80 8.23 3.58
CA GLU A 70 -2.74 8.94 4.42
C GLU A 70 -4.11 8.28 4.29
N LEU A 71 -4.68 7.86 5.42
CA LEU A 71 -6.04 7.36 5.45
C LEU A 71 -7.01 8.55 5.38
N LYS A 72 -7.80 8.60 4.31
CA LYS A 72 -8.91 9.52 4.11
C LYS A 72 -10.23 8.75 4.24
N ASP A 73 -11.36 9.46 4.22
CA ASP A 73 -12.69 8.88 4.45
C ASP A 73 -12.99 7.58 3.69
N SER A 74 -12.54 7.50 2.43
CA SER A 74 -12.74 6.32 1.57
C SER A 74 -11.56 6.05 0.63
N SER A 75 -10.38 6.58 0.95
CA SER A 75 -9.17 6.37 0.14
C SER A 75 -7.91 6.35 0.97
N VAL A 76 -6.89 5.68 0.46
CA VAL A 76 -5.58 5.55 1.11
C VAL A 76 -4.48 5.57 0.04
N PRO A 77 -4.19 6.72 -0.57
CA PRO A 77 -3.14 6.79 -1.58
C PRO A 77 -1.78 6.49 -0.97
N LEU A 78 -0.98 5.64 -1.64
CA LEU A 78 0.42 5.39 -1.30
C LEU A 78 1.30 6.36 -2.08
N MET A 79 2.10 7.14 -1.36
CA MET A 79 3.15 7.98 -1.91
C MET A 79 4.49 7.27 -1.79
N ILE A 80 5.23 7.21 -2.90
CA ILE A 80 6.59 6.67 -2.96
C ILE A 80 7.51 7.80 -3.42
N GLN A 81 8.33 8.32 -2.50
CA GLN A 81 9.28 9.39 -2.75
C GLN A 81 10.64 8.87 -3.19
N ASP A 82 11.35 9.69 -3.97
CA ASP A 82 12.68 9.37 -4.52
C ASP A 82 12.68 7.99 -5.19
N LEU A 83 11.88 7.82 -6.24
CA LEU A 83 11.72 6.54 -6.92
C LEU A 83 13.07 5.96 -7.38
N HIS A 84 13.30 4.69 -7.09
CA HIS A 84 14.43 3.90 -7.59
C HIS A 84 13.96 2.83 -8.57
N VAL A 85 14.85 2.32 -9.42
CA VAL A 85 14.51 1.25 -10.39
C VAL A 85 13.97 0.00 -9.67
N CYS A 86 14.51 -0.32 -8.49
CA CYS A 86 14.05 -1.43 -7.66
C CYS A 86 12.62 -1.26 -7.14
N ASP A 87 12.02 -0.07 -7.23
CA ASP A 87 10.63 0.19 -6.82
C ASP A 87 9.62 -0.22 -7.91
N SER A 88 10.08 -0.60 -9.10
CA SER A 88 9.23 -1.15 -10.15
C SER A 88 8.67 -2.52 -9.74
N ALA A 89 7.37 -2.57 -9.48
CA ALA A 89 6.66 -3.75 -8.99
C ALA A 89 5.14 -3.55 -9.15
N VAL A 90 4.36 -4.59 -8.85
CA VAL A 90 2.91 -4.44 -8.69
C VAL A 90 2.60 -4.10 -7.24
N TYR A 91 1.71 -3.14 -7.02
CA TYR A 91 1.33 -2.67 -5.69
C TYR A 91 -0.14 -2.97 -5.42
N TYR A 92 -0.40 -3.60 -4.27
CA TYR A 92 -1.74 -4.04 -3.88
C TYR A 92 -2.21 -3.31 -2.63
N CYS A 93 -3.45 -2.82 -2.69
CA CYS A 93 -4.16 -2.27 -1.56
C CYS A 93 -5.17 -3.30 -1.03
N ALA A 94 -5.29 -3.44 0.29
CA ALA A 94 -6.20 -4.39 0.91
C ALA A 94 -6.86 -3.85 2.19
N LEU A 95 -8.07 -4.33 2.48
CA LEU A 95 -8.80 -4.08 3.75
C LEU A 95 -8.51 -5.14 4.82
N ARG A 96 -7.83 -6.22 4.45
CA ARG A 96 -7.48 -7.34 5.33
C ARG A 96 -6.04 -7.72 5.06
N PRO A 97 -5.31 -8.17 6.09
CA PRO A 97 -3.96 -8.66 5.88
C PRO A 97 -3.99 -9.86 4.93
N THR A 98 -2.99 -9.96 4.05
CA THR A 98 -2.65 -11.25 3.44
C THR A 98 -2.32 -12.20 4.59
N SER A 99 -2.91 -13.40 4.57
CA SER A 99 -2.55 -14.45 5.51
C SER A 99 -1.10 -14.85 5.25
N GLU A 100 -0.17 -14.18 5.93
CA GLU A 100 1.16 -14.73 6.20
C GLU A 100 0.92 -16.07 6.89
N PHE A 101 1.50 -17.15 6.35
CA PHE A 101 1.52 -18.44 7.03
C PHE A 101 1.98 -18.23 8.48
N PRO A 102 1.38 -18.90 9.48
CA PRO A 102 1.84 -18.76 10.85
C PRO A 102 3.32 -19.17 10.89
N THR A 103 4.18 -18.26 11.34
CA THR A 103 5.51 -18.63 11.83
C THR A 103 5.29 -19.69 12.91
N VAL A 104 5.77 -20.90 12.63
CA VAL A 104 5.79 -22.04 13.55
C VAL A 104 6.57 -21.66 14.81
#